data_AF-A0A7C8BTY4-F1
#
_entry.id   AF-A0A7C8BTY4-F1
#
_cell.length_a   1.000
_cell.length_b   1.000
_cell.length_c   1.000
_cell.angle_alpha   90.00
_cell.angle_beta   90.00
_cell.angle_gamma   90.00
#
_symmetry.space_group_name_H-M   'P 1'
#
loop_
_entity.id
_entity.type
_entity.pdbx_description
1 polymer ?
#
loop_
_entity_poly.entity_id
_entity_poly.type
_entity_poly.pdbx_seq_one_letter_code
_entity_poly.pdbx_strand_id
1 'polypeptide(L)'
;MYNDKQVYIFQTDEGGISDEALESLSQLPHVHPLTYPLDCSEPFRWFSDRLKELSPFRSYYYCSHKDVYAQALMASGPCENITLFSFDHGFVLGLNNPNIDTIAAKRPVDYALLKQAFQKKLSYLPAWSHRVELSDGLRYDPFADHDRIVTASGAARFYKVNGEVPYRYLDVVVALLAELGGTHYHFGPLPDDVKTELHAALEAAGVPQDRFVHVEWSSNLPESLLRHHVDVFIEPFPTVSYKLTLNVLSVGIPVAAWKSVKRMSVTDFVPRDTIYWRNARELMDLLGGLTREKLKDMSENALAYFEACHEYDTVRAYVRSNEPMAIDEDNLPFIADNDVHDVMDYLPLYGMQNVAVMKRYLDEVKREEERLREEERLREEARKRAEEERVRAIRREADELAAELRRIRVRNAALERCEWMRGSHSFRVGYALTQPYRMLRGCIVRSASHPVIENLHDMTPEEFVDMYGGGSALKHVDRIKKSNAFKLGHAVTSPVRNLKRLGK
;
A
#
# COMPACT_ATOMS: atom_id res chain seq x y z
N MET A 1 -11.38 28.87 17.26
CA MET A 1 -10.83 28.67 18.63
C MET A 1 -9.64 29.61 18.90
N TYR A 2 -8.72 29.75 17.94
CA TYR A 2 -7.43 30.45 18.09
C TYR A 2 -7.20 31.56 17.06
N ASN A 3 -8.19 32.42 16.84
CA ASN A 3 -8.12 33.46 15.80
C ASN A 3 -7.00 34.51 16.04
N ASP A 4 -6.47 34.56 17.26
CA ASP A 4 -5.36 35.41 17.70
C ASP A 4 -3.99 34.71 17.68
N LYS A 5 -3.91 33.48 17.16
CA LYS A 5 -2.68 32.68 17.08
C LYS A 5 -2.46 32.17 15.66
N GLN A 6 -1.20 31.87 15.33
CA GLN A 6 -0.88 31.07 14.16
C GLN A 6 -1.12 29.60 14.49
N VAL A 7 -1.95 28.92 13.70
CA VAL A 7 -2.30 27.51 13.87
C VAL A 7 -1.70 26.72 12.73
N TYR A 8 -0.95 25.68 13.03
CA TYR A 8 -0.35 24.80 12.03
C TYR A 8 -0.99 23.43 12.12
N ILE A 9 -1.53 22.94 11.00
CA ILE A 9 -2.19 21.63 10.94
C ILE A 9 -1.24 20.66 10.26
N PHE A 10 -0.70 19.72 11.02
CA PHE A 10 0.17 18.66 10.53
C PHE A 10 -0.70 17.48 10.08
N GLN A 11 -0.75 17.20 8.78
CA GLN A 11 -1.41 16.02 8.24
C GLN A 11 -0.39 14.91 8.04
N THR A 12 -0.38 13.94 8.95
CA THR A 12 0.60 12.86 9.05
C THR A 12 0.22 11.59 8.28
N ASP A 13 -1.04 11.47 7.84
CA ASP A 13 -1.54 10.33 7.04
C ASP A 13 -1.09 10.43 5.56
N GLU A 14 -0.84 9.28 4.92
CA GLU A 14 -0.29 9.13 3.55
C GLU A 14 -1.16 9.69 2.39
N GLY A 15 -2.30 10.33 2.68
CA GLY A 15 -3.21 10.91 1.68
C GLY A 15 -3.05 12.41 1.46
N GLY A 16 -2.22 13.09 2.26
CA GLY A 16 -2.17 14.54 2.27
C GLY A 16 -3.51 15.16 2.72
N ILE A 17 -3.67 16.45 2.41
CA ILE A 17 -4.90 17.22 2.71
C ILE A 17 -5.70 17.31 1.41
N SER A 18 -6.99 16.99 1.45
CA SER A 18 -7.84 17.06 0.25
C SER A 18 -7.99 18.50 -0.24
N ASP A 19 -8.21 18.67 -1.55
CA ASP A 19 -8.39 20.00 -2.16
C ASP A 19 -9.55 20.77 -1.52
N GLU A 20 -10.67 20.10 -1.22
CA GLU A 20 -11.82 20.69 -0.52
C GLU A 20 -11.45 21.19 0.89
N ALA A 21 -10.61 20.44 1.60
CA ALA A 21 -10.13 20.84 2.91
C ALA A 21 -9.14 22.01 2.79
N LEU A 22 -8.24 22.00 1.80
CA LEU A 22 -7.33 23.11 1.53
C LEU A 22 -8.09 24.38 1.17
N GLU A 23 -9.11 24.30 0.31
CA GLU A 23 -9.97 25.41 -0.05
C GLU A 23 -10.65 25.99 1.21
N SER A 24 -11.26 25.13 2.03
CA SER A 24 -11.90 25.54 3.28
C SER A 24 -10.92 26.20 4.26
N LEU A 25 -9.72 25.62 4.43
CA LEU A 25 -8.70 26.16 5.33
C LEU A 25 -8.08 27.46 4.80
N SER A 26 -8.01 27.64 3.49
CA SER A 26 -7.47 28.87 2.87
C SER A 26 -8.28 30.12 3.22
N GLN A 27 -9.54 29.97 3.61
CA GLN A 27 -10.40 31.06 4.08
C GLN A 27 -10.00 31.56 5.48
N LEU A 28 -9.12 30.84 6.19
CA LEU A 28 -8.64 31.16 7.53
C LEU A 28 -7.17 31.62 7.47
N PRO A 29 -6.89 32.93 7.42
CA PRO A 29 -5.55 33.47 7.11
C PRO A 29 -4.48 33.16 8.18
N HIS A 30 -4.88 32.66 9.34
CA HIS A 30 -4.00 32.30 10.46
C HIS A 30 -3.80 30.78 10.60
N VAL A 31 -4.38 29.99 9.68
CA VAL A 31 -4.30 28.53 9.67
C VAL A 31 -3.44 28.07 8.51
N HIS A 32 -2.43 27.27 8.83
CA HIS A 32 -1.40 26.82 7.90
C HIS A 32 -1.42 25.29 7.79
N PRO A 33 -2.09 24.73 6.78
CA PRO A 33 -2.01 23.30 6.50
C PRO A 33 -0.58 22.93 6.07
N LEU A 34 0.00 21.91 6.72
CA LEU A 34 1.33 21.41 6.45
C LEU A 34 1.32 19.89 6.20
N THR A 35 1.95 19.51 5.10
CA THR A 35 2.25 18.11 4.76
C THR A 35 3.64 18.04 4.13
N TYR A 36 4.30 16.89 4.22
CA TYR A 36 5.58 16.67 3.56
C TYR A 36 5.42 16.67 2.02
N PRO A 37 6.46 17.05 1.26
CA PRO A 37 6.46 16.95 -0.21
C PRO A 37 6.27 15.51 -0.70
N LEU A 38 5.59 15.31 -1.83
CA LEU A 38 5.29 13.98 -2.38
C LEU A 38 6.54 13.10 -2.63
N ASP A 39 7.69 13.73 -2.87
CA ASP A 39 8.99 13.10 -3.12
C ASP A 39 9.87 12.99 -1.85
N CYS A 40 9.34 13.32 -0.67
CA CYS A 40 10.10 13.27 0.57
C CYS A 40 10.39 11.82 1.00
N SER A 41 11.66 11.44 1.00
CA SER A 41 12.11 10.12 1.44
C SER A 41 12.13 9.94 2.97
N GLU A 42 12.09 11.03 3.74
CA GLU A 42 12.13 11.01 5.21
C GLU A 42 10.99 11.86 5.83
N PRO A 43 9.69 11.48 5.67
CA PRO A 43 8.56 12.28 6.16
C PRO A 43 8.61 12.61 7.65
N PHE A 44 9.01 11.65 8.49
CA PHE A 44 9.14 11.88 9.93
C PHE A 44 10.15 12.98 10.25
N ARG A 45 11.32 12.94 9.60
CA ARG A 45 12.36 13.94 9.81
C ARG A 45 11.88 15.31 9.36
N TRP A 46 11.21 15.38 8.21
CA TRP A 46 10.60 16.62 7.72
C TRP A 46 9.64 17.22 8.75
N PHE A 47 8.72 16.41 9.29
CA PHE A 47 7.80 16.89 10.32
C PHE A 47 8.51 17.29 11.62
N SER A 48 9.50 16.52 12.07
CA SER A 48 10.27 16.82 13.28
C SER A 48 11.02 18.15 13.14
N ASP A 49 11.66 18.37 11.99
CA ASP A 49 12.39 19.61 11.70
C ASP A 49 11.43 20.81 11.64
N ARG A 50 10.25 20.64 11.01
CA ARG A 50 9.21 21.69 10.98
C ARG A 50 8.64 22.00 12.36
N LEU A 51 8.38 20.99 13.18
CA LEU A 51 7.89 21.19 14.54
C LEU A 51 8.91 21.96 15.40
N LYS A 52 10.20 21.65 15.25
CA LYS A 52 11.30 22.37 15.92
C LYS A 52 11.45 23.81 15.43
N GLU A 53 11.39 24.03 14.12
CA GLU A 53 11.47 25.35 13.51
C GLU A 53 10.32 26.25 13.98
N LEU A 54 9.09 25.73 13.96
CA LEU A 54 7.91 26.45 14.40
C LEU A 54 7.90 26.69 15.91
N SER A 55 8.50 25.76 16.68
CA SER A 55 8.57 25.79 18.15
C SER A 55 7.23 26.19 18.77
N PRO A 56 6.14 25.45 18.51
CA PRO A 56 4.83 25.85 18.96
C PRO A 56 4.79 25.88 20.49
N PHE A 57 3.94 26.72 21.07
CA PHE A 57 3.71 26.67 22.52
C PHE A 57 3.02 25.36 22.94
N ARG A 58 2.13 24.85 22.08
CA ARG A 58 1.26 23.71 22.36
C ARG A 58 0.89 22.99 21.08
N SER A 59 0.73 21.68 21.18
CA SER A 59 0.32 20.80 20.10
C SER A 59 -0.85 19.92 20.53
N TYR A 60 -1.85 19.81 19.65
CA TYR A 60 -3.01 18.96 19.83
C TYR A 60 -2.91 17.76 18.89
N TYR A 61 -2.98 16.57 19.47
CA TYR A 61 -2.87 15.32 18.74
C TYR A 61 -4.20 14.59 18.79
N TYR A 62 -4.78 14.29 17.63
CA TYR A 62 -5.92 13.38 17.60
C TYR A 62 -5.40 11.96 17.87
N CYS A 63 -5.95 11.32 18.90
CA CYS A 63 -5.55 9.96 19.26
C CYS A 63 -6.04 8.99 18.17
N SER A 64 -5.17 8.70 17.20
CA SER A 64 -5.45 7.82 16.08
C SER A 64 -5.23 6.35 16.47
N HIS A 65 -5.95 5.45 15.82
CA HIS A 65 -5.73 4.00 15.91
C HIS A 65 -4.64 3.50 14.93
N LYS A 66 -4.12 4.38 14.06
CA LYS A 66 -3.23 4.00 12.95
C LYS A 66 -2.05 4.94 12.67
N ASP A 67 -2.00 6.10 13.31
CA ASP A 67 -0.95 7.10 13.06
C ASP A 67 0.15 7.05 14.12
N VAL A 68 1.29 6.46 13.74
CA VAL A 68 2.50 6.37 14.57
C VAL A 68 3.38 7.61 14.47
N TYR A 69 3.23 8.44 13.43
CA TYR A 69 4.05 9.64 13.25
C TYR A 69 3.70 10.69 14.29
N ALA A 70 2.41 10.96 14.52
CA ALA A 70 1.98 11.89 15.57
C ALA A 70 2.57 11.52 16.94
N GLN A 71 2.57 10.23 17.27
CA GLN A 71 3.14 9.71 18.52
C GLN A 71 4.66 9.90 18.61
N ALA A 72 5.38 9.61 17.52
CA ALA A 72 6.83 9.82 17.48
C ALA A 72 7.20 11.30 17.52
N LEU A 73 6.40 12.18 16.90
CA LEU A 73 6.64 13.62 16.88
C LEU A 73 6.54 14.22 18.29
N MET A 74 5.53 13.82 19.07
CA MET A 74 5.38 14.22 20.48
C MET A 74 6.65 13.97 21.29
N ALA A 75 7.31 12.83 21.08
CA ALA A 75 8.51 12.46 21.84
C ALA A 75 9.72 13.36 21.59
N SER A 76 9.71 14.12 20.50
CA SER A 76 10.78 15.04 20.12
C SER A 76 10.35 16.51 20.10
N GLY A 77 9.09 16.79 20.45
CA GLY A 77 8.48 18.12 20.36
C GLY A 77 8.90 19.05 21.50
N PRO A 78 9.10 20.35 21.25
CA PRO A 78 9.53 21.33 22.26
C PRO A 78 8.36 21.93 23.07
N CYS A 79 7.17 21.31 23.05
CA CYS A 79 5.91 21.97 23.38
C CYS A 79 5.02 21.13 24.31
N GLU A 80 4.00 21.77 24.87
CA GLU A 80 2.95 21.08 25.63
C GLU A 80 2.14 20.16 24.71
N ASN A 81 2.14 18.85 25.01
CA ASN A 81 1.52 17.82 24.20
C ASN A 81 0.15 17.42 24.78
N ILE A 82 -0.91 17.77 24.06
CA ILE A 82 -2.29 17.45 24.43
C ILE A 82 -2.84 16.39 23.47
N THR A 83 -3.19 15.23 24.00
CA THR A 83 -3.87 14.18 23.26
C THR A 83 -5.38 14.35 23.37
N LEU A 84 -6.05 14.58 22.24
CA LEU A 84 -7.51 14.56 22.11
C LEU A 84 -7.97 13.11 21.95
N PHE A 85 -8.56 12.53 22.99
CA PHE A 85 -8.95 11.11 22.99
C PHE A 85 -10.05 10.81 21.95
N SER A 86 -9.98 9.70 21.21
CA SER A 86 -10.97 9.46 20.14
C SER A 86 -12.38 9.14 20.68
N PHE A 87 -13.42 9.67 20.02
CA PHE A 87 -14.83 9.44 20.39
C PHE A 87 -15.42 8.16 19.79
N ASP A 88 -14.93 7.77 18.62
CA ASP A 88 -15.60 6.88 17.67
C ASP A 88 -14.81 5.59 17.41
N HIS A 89 -13.71 5.39 18.13
CA HIS A 89 -12.81 4.24 17.97
C HIS A 89 -12.44 3.61 19.32
N GLY A 90 -12.45 2.28 19.35
CA GLY A 90 -12.15 1.49 20.55
C GLY A 90 -10.65 1.35 20.86
N PHE A 91 -9.81 1.25 19.82
CA PHE A 91 -8.36 1.12 19.95
C PHE A 91 -7.65 2.47 19.75
N VAL A 92 -6.60 2.70 20.54
CA VAL A 92 -5.82 3.94 20.52
C VAL A 92 -4.34 3.61 20.63
N LEU A 93 -3.50 4.34 19.90
CA LEU A 93 -2.04 4.19 19.95
C LEU A 93 -1.44 5.29 20.83
N GLY A 94 -0.60 4.89 21.79
CA GLY A 94 0.36 5.77 22.47
C GLY A 94 -0.22 6.64 23.59
N LEU A 95 -1.28 6.21 24.27
CA LEU A 95 -1.72 6.87 25.51
C LEU A 95 -0.67 6.77 26.62
N ASN A 96 0.13 5.72 26.59
CA ASN A 96 1.25 5.52 27.52
C ASN A 96 2.51 6.34 27.16
N ASN A 97 2.45 7.21 26.13
CA ASN A 97 3.60 8.03 25.77
C ASN A 97 3.95 8.99 26.93
N PRO A 98 5.17 8.91 27.49
CA PRO A 98 5.53 9.69 28.67
C PRO A 98 5.53 11.20 28.40
N ASN A 99 5.68 11.61 27.13
CA ASN A 99 5.72 13.00 26.69
C ASN A 99 4.34 13.64 26.55
N ILE A 100 3.25 12.90 26.75
CA ILE A 100 1.91 13.49 26.84
C ILE A 100 1.81 14.25 28.15
N ASP A 101 1.47 15.53 28.08
CA ASP A 101 1.20 16.37 29.25
C ASP A 101 -0.26 16.24 29.68
N THR A 102 -1.17 16.24 28.70
CA THR A 102 -2.62 16.16 28.95
C THR A 102 -3.31 15.19 28.00
N ILE A 103 -4.23 14.39 28.53
CA ILE A 103 -5.22 13.61 27.79
C ILE A 103 -6.56 14.30 27.97
N ALA A 104 -7.07 14.90 26.90
CA ALA A 104 -8.37 15.54 26.85
C ALA A 104 -9.45 14.49 26.55
N ALA A 105 -10.14 14.05 27.60
CA ALA A 105 -11.37 13.27 27.49
C ALA A 105 -12.52 14.20 27.11
N LYS A 106 -13.26 13.83 26.08
CA LYS A 106 -14.28 14.71 25.49
C LYS A 106 -15.71 14.22 25.77
N ARG A 107 -15.86 13.10 26.48
CA ARG A 107 -17.12 12.51 26.95
C ARG A 107 -16.98 12.09 28.41
N PRO A 108 -18.04 12.16 29.23
CA PRO A 108 -18.00 11.62 30.59
C PRO A 108 -17.56 10.16 30.70
N VAL A 109 -17.99 9.31 29.78
CA VAL A 109 -17.63 7.89 29.69
C VAL A 109 -16.14 7.71 29.42
N ASP A 110 -15.58 8.52 28.52
CA ASP A 110 -14.17 8.49 28.21
C ASP A 110 -13.34 8.98 29.41
N TYR A 111 -13.83 9.99 30.13
CA TYR A 111 -13.21 10.49 31.35
C TYR A 111 -13.20 9.42 32.45
N ALA A 112 -14.35 8.80 32.73
CA ALA A 112 -14.49 7.74 33.73
C ALA A 112 -13.53 6.56 33.46
N LEU A 113 -13.42 6.18 32.19
CA LEU A 113 -12.53 5.13 31.73
C LEU A 113 -11.05 5.50 31.89
N LEU A 114 -10.64 6.66 31.39
CA LEU A 114 -9.24 7.11 31.42
C LEU A 114 -8.76 7.46 32.83
N LYS A 115 -9.67 7.84 33.75
CA LYS A 115 -9.32 8.24 35.12
C LYS A 115 -8.61 7.11 35.88
N GLN A 116 -8.90 5.86 35.57
CA GLN A 116 -8.30 4.71 36.25
C GLN A 116 -6.80 4.59 36.02
N ALA A 117 -6.32 4.89 34.81
CA ALA A 117 -4.92 4.75 34.42
C ALA A 117 -4.17 6.09 34.33
N PHE A 118 -4.87 7.19 34.00
CA PHE A 118 -4.23 8.45 33.59
C PHE A 118 -4.66 9.67 34.41
N GLN A 119 -5.20 9.49 35.62
CA GLN A 119 -5.73 10.57 36.46
C GLN A 119 -4.85 11.84 36.52
N LYS A 120 -3.53 11.69 36.60
CA LYS A 120 -2.58 12.82 36.73
C LYS A 120 -2.45 13.69 35.48
N LYS A 121 -2.84 13.15 34.32
CA LYS A 121 -2.74 13.81 33.01
C LYS A 121 -4.12 14.05 32.40
N LEU A 122 -5.21 13.68 33.08
CA LEU A 122 -6.55 13.66 32.50
C LEU A 122 -7.26 15.00 32.68
N SER A 123 -7.75 15.56 31.58
CA SER A 123 -8.62 16.75 31.57
C SER A 123 -9.94 16.42 30.88
N TYR A 124 -11.05 16.88 31.46
CA TYR A 124 -12.33 16.86 30.76
C TYR A 124 -12.48 18.11 29.91
N LEU A 125 -12.52 17.95 28.59
CA LEU A 125 -12.71 19.00 27.61
C LEU A 125 -13.76 18.51 26.60
N PRO A 126 -15.07 18.73 26.83
CA PRO A 126 -16.12 18.18 25.98
C PRO A 126 -15.98 18.64 24.53
N ALA A 127 -16.53 17.86 23.59
CA ALA A 127 -16.71 18.41 22.25
C ALA A 127 -17.69 19.58 22.29
N TRP A 128 -17.52 20.49 21.34
CA TRP A 128 -18.31 21.69 21.21
C TRP A 128 -18.91 21.79 19.81
N SER A 129 -19.95 22.61 19.69
CA SER A 129 -20.49 23.06 18.40
C SER A 129 -20.83 24.54 18.47
N HIS A 130 -20.91 25.18 17.31
CA HIS A 130 -21.52 26.50 17.23
C HIS A 130 -23.03 26.36 17.31
N ARG A 131 -23.69 27.35 17.89
CA ARG A 131 -25.13 27.49 17.72
C ARG A 131 -25.41 27.64 16.22
N VAL A 132 -26.33 26.84 15.70
CA VAL A 132 -26.68 26.89 14.28
C VAL A 132 -27.47 28.15 14.01
N GLU A 133 -27.04 28.93 13.02
CA GLU A 133 -27.82 30.03 12.49
C GLU A 133 -29.01 29.45 11.72
N LEU A 134 -30.20 29.68 12.25
CA LEU A 134 -31.45 29.23 11.65
C LEU A 134 -32.03 30.33 10.77
N SER A 135 -32.46 29.96 9.57
CA SER A 135 -33.25 30.85 8.72
C SER A 135 -34.65 31.08 9.31
N ASP A 136 -35.27 32.20 8.93
CA ASP A 136 -36.70 32.48 9.14
C ASP A 136 -37.22 32.43 10.59
N GLY A 137 -36.33 32.54 11.59
CA GLY A 137 -36.72 32.45 13.00
C GLY A 137 -37.28 31.07 13.39
N LEU A 138 -36.89 30.03 12.65
CA LEU A 138 -37.24 28.65 12.95
C LEU A 138 -36.88 28.32 14.40
N ARG A 139 -37.79 27.63 15.07
CA ARG A 139 -37.65 27.17 16.45
C ARG A 139 -38.39 25.86 16.60
N TYR A 140 -37.95 25.07 17.58
CA TYR A 140 -38.67 23.88 17.96
C TYR A 140 -40.09 24.23 18.43
N ASP A 141 -41.07 23.48 17.93
CA ASP A 141 -42.47 23.55 18.35
C ASP A 141 -43.02 22.11 18.37
N PRO A 142 -43.32 21.55 19.55
CA PRO A 142 -43.82 20.18 19.65
C PRO A 142 -45.15 20.02 18.91
N PHE A 143 -45.36 18.92 18.20
CA PHE A 143 -46.62 18.66 17.50
C PHE A 143 -47.03 19.78 16.54
N ALA A 144 -46.06 20.38 15.83
CA ALA A 144 -46.32 21.46 14.88
C ALA A 144 -47.10 20.93 13.66
N ASP A 145 -48.40 21.26 13.61
CA ASP A 145 -49.35 20.87 12.57
C ASP A 145 -49.55 19.36 12.38
N HIS A 146 -49.30 18.56 13.43
CA HIS A 146 -49.54 17.12 13.43
C HIS A 146 -50.01 16.60 14.80
N ASP A 147 -50.65 15.43 14.80
CA ASP A 147 -51.23 14.77 16.00
C ASP A 147 -50.50 13.47 16.38
N ARG A 148 -49.51 13.07 15.60
CA ARG A 148 -48.69 11.86 15.79
C ARG A 148 -47.24 12.24 15.84
N ILE A 149 -46.50 11.59 16.73
CA ILE A 149 -45.10 11.90 16.93
C ILE A 149 -44.30 11.75 15.62
N VAL A 150 -43.55 12.79 15.29
CA VAL A 150 -42.58 12.79 14.18
C VAL A 150 -41.21 12.57 14.79
N THR A 151 -40.54 11.52 14.33
CA THR A 151 -39.21 11.15 14.84
C THR A 151 -38.18 11.27 13.74
N ALA A 152 -36.92 11.44 14.14
CA ALA A 152 -35.80 11.33 13.21
C ALA A 152 -34.65 10.55 13.81
N SER A 153 -33.81 9.97 12.96
CA SER A 153 -32.51 9.40 13.32
C SER A 153 -31.52 9.71 12.20
N GLY A 154 -30.23 9.41 12.40
CA GLY A 154 -29.31 9.52 11.27
C GLY A 154 -27.89 9.09 11.54
N ALA A 155 -27.14 8.77 10.49
CA ALA A 155 -25.72 8.50 10.62
C ALA A 155 -24.99 8.79 9.31
N ALA A 156 -23.86 9.51 9.38
CA ALA A 156 -23.00 9.72 8.22
C ALA A 156 -22.37 8.43 7.68
N ARG A 157 -22.38 7.35 8.48
CA ARG A 157 -21.92 6.01 8.07
C ARG A 157 -22.90 4.97 8.60
N PHE A 158 -23.45 4.17 7.69
CA PHE A 158 -24.52 3.22 8.02
C PHE A 158 -24.16 2.25 9.16
N TYR A 159 -22.89 1.85 9.30
CA TYR A 159 -22.49 0.93 10.37
C TYR A 159 -22.89 1.40 11.78
N LYS A 160 -23.06 2.71 12.00
CA LYS A 160 -23.45 3.24 13.31
C LYS A 160 -24.86 2.84 13.73
N VAL A 161 -25.73 2.66 12.73
CA VAL A 161 -27.12 2.21 12.88
C VAL A 161 -27.32 0.76 12.47
N ASN A 162 -26.27 0.09 11.98
CA ASN A 162 -26.32 -1.31 11.60
C ASN A 162 -26.18 -2.22 12.84
N GLY A 163 -27.27 -2.33 13.60
CA GLY A 163 -27.37 -3.21 14.77
C GLY A 163 -27.68 -4.67 14.40
N GLU A 164 -27.58 -5.54 15.41
CA GLU A 164 -27.97 -6.95 15.35
C GLU A 164 -29.16 -7.22 16.28
N VAL A 165 -29.84 -8.35 16.11
CA VAL A 165 -30.93 -8.77 17.01
C VAL A 165 -30.37 -8.86 18.44
N PRO A 166 -31.07 -8.33 19.47
CA PRO A 166 -32.44 -7.81 19.45
C PRO A 166 -32.58 -6.29 19.24
N TYR A 167 -31.52 -5.60 18.83
CA TYR A 167 -31.44 -4.13 18.72
C TYR A 167 -31.11 -3.66 17.30
N ARG A 168 -31.80 -4.21 16.30
CA ARG A 168 -31.67 -3.78 14.91
C ARG A 168 -32.46 -2.51 14.69
N TYR A 169 -31.83 -1.53 14.06
CA TYR A 169 -32.43 -0.23 13.75
C TYR A 169 -33.73 -0.35 12.95
N LEU A 170 -33.74 -1.17 11.90
CA LEU A 170 -34.93 -1.37 11.05
C LEU A 170 -36.11 -1.91 11.87
N ASP A 171 -35.87 -2.95 12.69
CA ASP A 171 -36.91 -3.59 13.50
C ASP A 171 -37.55 -2.57 14.48
N VAL A 172 -36.72 -1.70 15.09
CA VAL A 172 -37.21 -0.65 16.00
C VAL A 172 -38.03 0.39 15.25
N VAL A 173 -37.57 0.88 14.09
CA VAL A 173 -38.28 1.90 13.31
C VAL A 173 -39.60 1.37 12.76
N VAL A 174 -39.63 0.15 12.23
CA VAL A 174 -40.87 -0.47 11.73
C VAL A 174 -41.87 -0.65 12.87
N ALA A 175 -41.42 -1.16 14.02
CA ALA A 175 -42.29 -1.32 15.18
C ALA A 175 -42.80 0.04 15.69
N LEU A 176 -41.97 1.08 15.67
CA LEU A 176 -42.35 2.45 16.07
C LEU A 176 -43.45 2.99 15.18
N LEU A 177 -43.28 2.89 13.85
CA LEU A 177 -44.26 3.39 12.88
C LEU A 177 -45.56 2.57 12.88
N ALA A 178 -45.49 1.27 13.19
CA ALA A 178 -46.65 0.42 13.31
C ALA A 178 -47.49 0.74 14.56
N GLU A 179 -46.84 0.95 15.72
CA GLU A 179 -47.52 1.19 17.00
C GLU A 179 -48.00 2.64 17.15
N LEU A 180 -47.13 3.62 16.87
CA LEU A 180 -47.40 5.03 17.14
C LEU A 180 -47.95 5.78 15.92
N GLY A 181 -47.75 5.24 14.73
CA GLY A 181 -47.99 5.95 13.48
C GLY A 181 -46.95 7.04 13.25
N GLY A 182 -47.40 8.21 12.77
CA GLY A 182 -46.53 9.35 12.51
C GLY A 182 -45.58 9.14 11.33
N THR A 183 -44.45 9.84 11.37
CA THR A 183 -43.42 9.81 10.33
C THR A 183 -42.04 9.68 10.97
N HIS A 184 -41.17 8.88 10.36
CA HIS A 184 -39.78 8.76 10.74
C HIS A 184 -38.88 9.24 9.61
N TYR A 185 -38.00 10.19 9.91
CA TYR A 185 -36.98 10.68 8.99
C TYR A 185 -35.63 10.03 9.29
N HIS A 186 -35.00 9.41 8.30
CA HIS A 186 -33.63 8.93 8.41
C HIS A 186 -32.68 9.84 7.63
N PHE A 187 -31.70 10.43 8.32
CA PHE A 187 -30.67 11.29 7.72
C PHE A 187 -29.35 10.55 7.54
N GLY A 188 -28.81 10.54 6.31
CA GLY A 188 -27.55 9.88 5.98
C GLY A 188 -27.71 8.69 5.03
N PRO A 189 -26.60 8.09 4.56
CA PRO A 189 -26.63 7.01 3.59
C PRO A 189 -27.25 5.72 4.14
N LEU A 190 -28.16 5.14 3.36
CA LEU A 190 -28.71 3.79 3.54
C LEU A 190 -28.33 2.93 2.33
N PRO A 191 -27.75 1.73 2.53
CA PRO A 191 -27.55 0.75 1.47
C PRO A 191 -28.87 0.34 0.80
N ASP A 192 -28.84 -0.01 -0.49
CA ASP A 192 -30.07 -0.32 -1.25
C ASP A 192 -30.73 -1.64 -0.83
N ASP A 193 -29.94 -2.62 -0.38
CA ASP A 193 -30.43 -3.86 0.22
C ASP A 193 -31.18 -3.57 1.53
N VAL A 194 -30.67 -2.67 2.35
CA VAL A 194 -31.31 -2.20 3.60
C VAL A 194 -32.62 -1.45 3.30
N LYS A 195 -32.66 -0.60 2.26
CA LYS A 195 -33.90 0.06 1.82
C LYS A 195 -34.94 -0.96 1.37
N THR A 196 -34.50 -1.95 0.59
CA THR A 196 -35.38 -3.03 0.09
C THR A 196 -35.97 -3.84 1.25
N GLU A 197 -35.13 -4.22 2.22
CA GLU A 197 -35.57 -4.91 3.43
C GLU A 197 -36.58 -4.07 4.22
N LEU A 198 -36.30 -2.77 4.42
CA LEU A 198 -37.18 -1.86 5.13
C LEU A 198 -38.54 -1.74 4.44
N HIS A 199 -38.57 -1.57 3.11
CA HIS A 199 -39.83 -1.50 2.36
C HIS A 199 -40.67 -2.77 2.55
N ALA A 200 -40.05 -3.95 2.46
CA ALA A 200 -40.74 -5.22 2.70
C ALA A 200 -41.25 -5.36 4.14
N ALA A 201 -40.47 -4.92 5.12
CA ALA A 201 -40.85 -4.95 6.53
C ALA A 201 -42.03 -4.00 6.85
N LEU A 202 -42.04 -2.80 6.26
CA LEU A 202 -43.16 -1.86 6.36
C LEU A 202 -44.44 -2.44 5.74
N GLU A 203 -44.34 -3.04 4.56
CA GLU A 203 -45.47 -3.70 3.89
C GLU A 203 -46.03 -4.84 4.75
N ALA A 204 -45.17 -5.72 5.26
CA ALA A 204 -45.56 -6.82 6.12
C ALA A 204 -46.24 -6.36 7.43
N ALA A 205 -45.83 -5.21 7.96
CA ALA A 205 -46.42 -4.59 9.15
C ALA A 205 -47.68 -3.74 8.85
N GLY A 206 -48.09 -3.61 7.58
CA GLY A 206 -49.21 -2.77 7.17
C GLY A 206 -48.96 -1.26 7.34
N VAL A 207 -47.70 -0.84 7.34
CA VAL A 207 -47.29 0.56 7.49
C VAL A 207 -47.16 1.21 6.11
N PRO A 208 -47.82 2.35 5.85
CA PRO A 208 -47.63 3.11 4.60
C PRO A 208 -46.18 3.52 4.38
N GLN A 209 -45.68 3.32 3.15
CA GLN A 209 -44.27 3.53 2.80
C GLN A 209 -43.82 4.99 2.97
N ASP A 210 -44.73 5.95 2.80
CA ASP A 210 -44.47 7.39 2.96
C ASP A 210 -44.26 7.82 4.42
N ARG A 211 -44.51 6.93 5.40
CA ARG A 211 -44.20 7.19 6.81
C ARG A 211 -42.73 7.03 7.15
N PHE A 212 -41.94 6.40 6.27
CA PHE A 212 -40.48 6.41 6.39
C PHE A 212 -39.89 7.28 5.29
N VAL A 213 -39.20 8.35 5.67
CA VAL A 213 -38.60 9.31 4.72
C VAL A 213 -37.09 9.23 4.84
N HIS A 214 -36.43 8.85 3.73
CA HIS A 214 -34.98 8.83 3.64
C HIS A 214 -34.45 10.16 3.09
N VAL A 215 -33.60 10.83 3.86
CA VAL A 215 -32.89 12.05 3.47
C VAL A 215 -31.39 11.74 3.46
N GLU A 216 -30.84 11.43 2.29
CA GLU A 216 -29.44 10.97 2.21
C GLU A 216 -28.43 12.02 2.68
N TRP A 217 -28.66 13.29 2.33
CA TRP A 217 -27.77 14.40 2.67
C TRP A 217 -28.57 15.64 3.04
N SER A 218 -28.12 16.31 4.10
CA SER A 218 -28.62 17.63 4.50
C SER A 218 -27.44 18.58 4.71
N SER A 219 -27.51 19.75 4.09
CA SER A 219 -26.50 20.82 4.25
C SER A 219 -26.57 21.49 5.63
N ASN A 220 -27.76 21.54 6.21
CA ASN A 220 -28.02 22.05 7.55
C ASN A 220 -29.01 21.12 8.25
N LEU A 221 -28.46 20.11 8.94
CA LEU A 221 -29.28 19.10 9.60
C LEU A 221 -30.24 19.70 10.65
N PRO A 222 -29.79 20.55 11.60
CA PRO A 222 -30.71 21.14 12.59
C PRO A 222 -31.88 21.87 11.97
N GLU A 223 -31.63 22.68 10.95
CA GLU A 223 -32.70 23.38 10.23
C GLU A 223 -33.65 22.39 9.53
N SER A 224 -33.09 21.35 8.89
CA SER A 224 -33.89 20.33 8.22
C SER A 224 -34.80 19.59 9.20
N LEU A 225 -34.32 19.24 10.39
CA LEU A 225 -35.11 18.61 11.44
C LEU A 225 -36.28 19.49 11.88
N LEU A 226 -36.04 20.80 12.07
CA LEU A 226 -37.10 21.75 12.43
C LEU A 226 -38.13 21.93 11.32
N ARG A 227 -37.69 22.01 10.05
CA ARG A 227 -38.59 22.11 8.89
C ARG A 227 -39.45 20.86 8.68
N HIS A 228 -38.98 19.72 9.15
CA HIS A 228 -39.73 18.47 9.17
C HIS A 228 -40.54 18.27 10.45
N HIS A 229 -40.62 19.27 11.33
CA HIS A 229 -41.40 19.25 12.57
C HIS A 229 -41.09 18.04 13.46
N VAL A 230 -39.82 17.62 13.49
CA VAL A 230 -39.36 16.49 14.29
C VAL A 230 -39.54 16.81 15.78
N ASP A 231 -40.30 15.98 16.48
CA ASP A 231 -40.52 16.13 17.92
C ASP A 231 -39.39 15.53 18.74
N VAL A 232 -38.90 14.36 18.33
CA VAL A 232 -37.89 13.60 19.06
C VAL A 232 -36.87 13.02 18.09
N PHE A 233 -35.60 13.25 18.40
CA PHE A 233 -34.50 12.62 17.70
C PHE A 233 -34.07 11.34 18.41
N ILE A 234 -34.15 10.21 17.71
CA ILE A 234 -33.66 8.91 18.19
C ILE A 234 -32.15 8.87 17.92
N GLU A 235 -31.37 8.89 19.00
CA GLU A 235 -29.92 8.83 18.95
C GLU A 235 -29.47 7.54 18.24
N PRO A 236 -28.48 7.60 17.33
CA PRO A 236 -27.97 6.42 16.67
C PRO A 236 -27.54 5.31 17.63
N PHE A 237 -27.98 4.09 17.32
CA PHE A 237 -27.67 2.88 18.04
C PHE A 237 -27.42 1.75 17.04
N PRO A 238 -26.50 0.81 17.32
CA PRO A 238 -25.84 0.61 18.61
C PRO A 238 -24.61 1.49 18.83
N THR A 239 -24.17 2.28 17.84
CA THR A 239 -23.01 3.17 18.00
C THR A 239 -23.45 4.62 17.99
N VAL A 240 -23.14 5.34 19.08
CA VAL A 240 -23.58 6.73 19.24
C VAL A 240 -22.92 7.68 18.25
N SER A 241 -23.53 8.84 18.06
CA SER A 241 -23.03 9.87 17.15
C SER A 241 -23.02 11.25 17.80
N TYR A 242 -22.08 11.43 18.72
CA TYR A 242 -21.86 12.67 19.48
C TYR A 242 -22.09 13.99 18.72
N LYS A 243 -21.43 14.18 17.57
CA LYS A 243 -21.55 15.43 16.77
C LYS A 243 -22.97 15.67 16.26
N LEU A 244 -23.67 14.60 15.89
CA LEU A 244 -25.03 14.66 15.39
C LEU A 244 -25.99 15.09 16.50
N THR A 245 -25.85 14.48 17.68
CA THR A 245 -26.64 14.80 18.86
C THR A 245 -26.42 16.22 19.33
N LEU A 246 -25.18 16.72 19.32
CA LEU A 246 -24.92 18.12 19.66
C LEU A 246 -25.66 19.08 18.73
N ASN A 247 -25.69 18.79 17.43
CA ASN A 247 -26.43 19.58 16.46
C ASN A 247 -27.94 19.58 16.76
N VAL A 248 -28.50 18.42 17.15
CA VAL A 248 -29.90 18.28 17.57
C VAL A 248 -30.20 19.08 18.84
N LEU A 249 -29.36 18.94 19.87
CA LEU A 249 -29.52 19.66 21.14
C LEU A 249 -29.38 21.18 20.96
N SER A 250 -28.55 21.64 20.02
CA SER A 250 -28.33 23.07 19.74
C SER A 250 -29.57 23.82 19.25
N VAL A 251 -30.59 23.09 18.80
CA VAL A 251 -31.89 23.63 18.39
C VAL A 251 -33.04 23.20 19.31
N GLY A 252 -32.70 22.60 20.45
CA GLY A 252 -33.66 22.21 21.47
C GLY A 252 -34.55 21.03 21.09
N ILE A 253 -34.17 20.17 20.15
CA ILE A 253 -34.95 18.95 19.88
C ILE A 253 -34.64 17.90 20.96
N PRO A 254 -35.65 17.38 21.69
CA PRO A 254 -35.48 16.28 22.63
C PRO A 254 -34.84 15.03 22.00
N VAL A 255 -34.01 14.34 22.77
CA VAL A 255 -33.33 13.11 22.34
C VAL A 255 -33.93 11.89 23.05
N ALA A 256 -34.07 10.78 22.31
CA ALA A 256 -34.32 9.45 22.86
C ALA A 256 -33.08 8.57 22.66
N ALA A 257 -32.46 8.15 23.76
CA ALA A 257 -31.18 7.46 23.78
C ALA A 257 -31.29 6.01 24.23
N TRP A 258 -30.59 5.12 23.54
CA TRP A 258 -30.49 3.73 23.95
C TRP A 258 -29.62 3.58 25.20
N LYS A 259 -30.15 2.92 26.23
CA LYS A 259 -29.45 2.70 27.50
C LYS A 259 -28.50 1.52 27.40
N SER A 260 -27.27 1.81 26.98
CA SER A 260 -26.18 0.84 26.92
C SER A 260 -25.16 1.03 28.05
N VAL A 261 -24.41 -0.03 28.32
CA VAL A 261 -23.27 -0.05 29.26
C VAL A 261 -21.93 -0.11 28.54
N LYS A 262 -21.93 -0.23 27.21
CA LYS A 262 -20.70 -0.25 26.40
C LYS A 262 -20.28 1.18 26.07
N ARG A 263 -18.97 1.44 26.10
CA ARG A 263 -18.40 2.77 25.86
C ARG A 263 -18.85 3.39 24.53
N MET A 264 -18.87 2.57 23.48
CA MET A 264 -19.24 3.00 22.12
C MET A 264 -20.74 3.21 21.92
N SER A 265 -21.55 2.77 22.88
CA SER A 265 -23.01 2.69 22.76
C SER A 265 -23.74 3.53 23.79
N VAL A 266 -23.09 3.92 24.88
CA VAL A 266 -23.71 4.77 25.92
C VAL A 266 -23.86 6.21 25.41
N THR A 267 -24.99 6.84 25.68
CA THR A 267 -25.23 8.26 25.39
C THR A 267 -25.19 9.04 26.70
N ASP A 268 -24.09 9.74 26.93
CA ASP A 268 -23.71 10.40 28.20
C ASP A 268 -23.48 11.92 28.05
N PHE A 269 -23.88 12.48 26.91
CA PHE A 269 -23.70 13.89 26.54
C PHE A 269 -25.05 14.55 26.24
N VAL A 270 -26.03 14.24 27.07
CA VAL A 270 -27.42 14.66 26.95
C VAL A 270 -27.96 15.08 28.33
N PRO A 271 -29.02 15.90 28.41
CA PRO A 271 -29.65 16.28 29.67
C PRO A 271 -30.06 15.06 30.53
N ARG A 272 -30.18 15.24 31.84
CA ARG A 272 -30.55 14.16 32.77
C ARG A 272 -31.97 13.64 32.57
N ASP A 273 -32.87 14.47 32.07
CA ASP A 273 -34.27 14.16 31.78
C ASP A 273 -34.47 13.56 30.37
N THR A 274 -33.39 13.23 29.66
CA THR A 274 -33.43 12.51 28.37
C THR A 274 -34.21 11.20 28.48
N ILE A 275 -34.95 10.86 27.42
CA ILE A 275 -35.66 9.59 27.31
C ILE A 275 -34.63 8.46 27.13
N TYR A 276 -34.51 7.57 28.11
CA TYR A 276 -33.67 6.39 28.01
C TYR A 276 -34.52 5.12 27.85
N TRP A 277 -34.20 4.32 26.85
CA TRP A 277 -34.91 3.08 26.54
C TRP A 277 -33.94 1.89 26.43
N ARG A 278 -34.39 0.68 26.79
CA ARG A 278 -33.57 -0.55 26.75
C ARG A 278 -34.00 -1.51 25.66
N ASN A 279 -35.24 -1.40 25.19
CA ASN A 279 -35.81 -2.23 24.13
C ASN A 279 -36.89 -1.44 23.36
N ALA A 280 -37.28 -1.95 22.20
CA ALA A 280 -38.25 -1.30 21.33
C ALA A 280 -39.59 -1.02 22.04
N ARG A 281 -40.13 -1.98 22.82
CA ARG A 281 -41.41 -1.77 23.52
C ARG A 281 -41.34 -0.59 24.50
N GLU A 282 -40.28 -0.52 25.29
CA GLU A 282 -40.06 0.59 26.22
C GLU A 282 -39.94 1.94 25.49
N LEU A 283 -39.27 1.99 24.33
CA LEU A 283 -39.22 3.20 23.51
C LEU A 283 -40.64 3.63 23.08
N MET A 284 -41.45 2.70 22.58
CA MET A 284 -42.82 3.00 22.14
C MET A 284 -43.70 3.50 23.29
N ASP A 285 -43.63 2.84 24.45
CA ASP A 285 -44.38 3.24 25.64
C ASP A 285 -43.98 4.65 26.12
N LEU A 286 -42.67 4.97 26.09
CA LEU A 286 -42.16 6.29 26.47
C LEU A 286 -42.59 7.37 25.47
N LEU A 287 -42.43 7.13 24.17
CA LEU A 287 -42.80 8.09 23.12
C LEU A 287 -44.32 8.29 23.02
N GLY A 288 -45.12 7.23 23.16
CA GLY A 288 -46.58 7.30 23.15
C GLY A 288 -47.18 8.07 24.34
N GLY A 289 -46.40 8.25 25.42
CA GLY A 289 -46.78 9.01 26.61
C GLY A 289 -46.33 10.48 26.62
N LEU A 290 -45.75 10.97 25.51
CA LEU A 290 -45.29 12.35 25.39
C LEU A 290 -46.46 13.30 25.12
N THR A 291 -46.41 14.47 25.75
CA THR A 291 -47.36 15.56 25.54
C THR A 291 -46.61 16.79 25.05
N ARG A 292 -47.33 17.78 24.51
CA ARG A 292 -46.75 19.06 24.08
C ARG A 292 -45.97 19.73 25.21
N GLU A 293 -46.50 19.71 26.43
CA GLU A 293 -45.88 20.31 27.62
C GLU A 293 -44.56 19.59 27.96
N LYS A 294 -44.58 18.25 28.03
CA LYS A 294 -43.36 17.47 28.31
C LYS A 294 -42.26 17.71 27.27
N LEU A 295 -42.62 17.72 25.99
CA LEU A 295 -41.68 17.96 24.90
C LEU A 295 -41.10 19.38 24.97
N LYS A 296 -41.92 20.37 25.35
CA LYS A 296 -41.45 21.74 25.56
C LYS A 296 -40.46 21.82 26.72
N ASP A 297 -40.77 21.21 27.87
CA ASP A 297 -39.85 21.19 29.02
C ASP A 297 -38.52 20.52 28.66
N MET A 298 -38.59 19.37 27.98
CA MET A 298 -37.39 18.67 27.48
C MET A 298 -36.59 19.49 26.47
N SER A 299 -37.27 20.27 25.63
CA SER A 299 -36.64 21.16 24.66
C SER A 299 -35.84 22.27 25.32
N GLU A 300 -36.44 22.91 26.33
CA GLU A 300 -35.79 23.95 27.14
C GLU A 300 -34.56 23.38 27.86
N ASN A 301 -34.66 22.18 28.43
CA ASN A 301 -33.54 21.50 29.07
C ASN A 301 -32.44 21.07 28.08
N ALA A 302 -32.81 20.59 26.89
CA ALA A 302 -31.86 20.25 25.83
C ALA A 302 -31.02 21.45 25.40
N LEU A 303 -31.66 22.60 25.19
CA LEU A 303 -30.99 23.84 24.82
C LEU A 303 -30.10 24.35 25.96
N ALA A 304 -30.62 24.40 27.19
CA ALA A 304 -29.87 24.85 28.35
C ALA A 304 -28.63 23.99 28.62
N TYR A 305 -28.76 22.67 28.47
CA TYR A 305 -27.63 21.74 28.57
C TYR A 305 -26.59 21.98 27.47
N PHE A 306 -27.02 22.17 26.21
CA PHE A 306 -26.11 22.48 25.12
C PHE A 306 -25.33 23.77 25.39
N GLU A 307 -26.01 24.86 25.77
CA GLU A 307 -25.40 26.16 26.07
C GLU A 307 -24.39 26.07 27.22
N ALA A 308 -24.74 25.32 28.29
CA ALA A 308 -23.91 25.17 29.47
C ALA A 308 -22.70 24.23 29.29
N CYS A 309 -22.77 23.25 28.38
CA CYS A 309 -21.77 22.17 28.29
C CYS A 309 -21.04 22.07 26.95
N HIS A 310 -21.64 22.53 25.86
CA HIS A 310 -21.19 22.23 24.50
C HIS A 310 -21.18 23.43 23.55
N GLU A 311 -21.73 24.58 23.93
CA GLU A 311 -21.61 25.78 23.12
C GLU A 311 -20.14 26.19 22.97
N TYR A 312 -19.78 26.54 21.74
CA TYR A 312 -18.42 26.95 21.38
C TYR A 312 -17.84 27.99 22.35
N ASP A 313 -18.55 29.07 22.67
CA ASP A 313 -18.01 30.13 23.53
C ASP A 313 -17.85 29.69 24.98
N THR A 314 -18.73 28.81 25.48
CA THR A 314 -18.61 28.19 26.80
C THR A 314 -17.35 27.32 26.90
N VAL A 315 -17.13 26.43 25.93
CA VAL A 315 -16.00 25.50 25.94
C VAL A 315 -14.68 26.18 25.58
N ARG A 316 -14.74 27.28 24.81
CA ARG A 316 -13.57 27.96 24.26
C ARG A 316 -12.55 28.41 25.31
N ALA A 317 -13.01 28.92 26.45
CA ALA A 317 -12.10 29.39 27.50
C ALA A 317 -11.22 28.24 28.01
N TYR A 318 -11.83 27.10 28.32
CA TYR A 318 -11.17 25.90 28.85
C TYR A 318 -10.20 25.29 27.85
N VAL A 319 -10.59 25.17 26.58
CA VAL A 319 -9.69 24.68 25.52
C VAL A 319 -8.47 25.59 25.38
N ARG A 320 -8.64 26.91 25.50
CA ARG A 320 -7.55 27.88 25.39
C ARG A 320 -6.62 27.87 26.59
N SER A 321 -7.15 27.77 27.81
CA SER A 321 -6.33 27.68 29.02
C SER A 321 -5.73 26.29 29.25
N ASN A 322 -6.25 25.25 28.59
CA ASN A 322 -6.02 23.84 28.93
C ASN A 322 -6.45 23.50 30.36
N GLU A 323 -7.48 24.20 30.87
CA GLU A 323 -8.07 23.88 32.16
C GLU A 323 -9.23 22.90 31.96
N PRO A 324 -9.41 21.92 32.85
CA PRO A 324 -10.52 21.00 32.76
C PRO A 324 -11.84 21.73 33.04
N MET A 325 -12.87 21.41 32.25
CA MET A 325 -14.24 21.74 32.61
C MET A 325 -14.69 20.86 33.78
N ALA A 326 -15.57 21.41 34.63
CA ALA A 326 -16.19 20.64 35.69
C ALA A 326 -17.00 19.46 35.09
N ILE A 327 -16.88 18.31 35.74
CA ILE A 327 -17.65 17.11 35.43
C ILE A 327 -18.29 16.61 36.73
N ASP A 328 -19.51 16.12 36.65
CA ASP A 328 -20.18 15.52 37.80
C ASP A 328 -19.63 14.10 38.02
N GLU A 329 -18.65 13.99 38.92
CA GLU A 329 -17.98 12.72 39.20
C GLU A 329 -18.92 11.68 39.84
N ASP A 330 -19.94 12.13 40.58
CA ASP A 330 -20.91 11.25 41.25
C ASP A 330 -21.89 10.62 40.26
N ASN A 331 -22.02 11.20 39.06
CA ASN A 331 -22.92 10.78 38.00
C ASN A 331 -22.20 10.29 36.73
N LEU A 332 -20.94 9.87 36.85
CA LEU A 332 -20.23 9.25 35.74
C LEU A 332 -20.93 7.95 35.29
N PRO A 333 -21.02 7.69 33.97
CA PRO A 333 -21.68 6.49 33.48
C PRO A 333 -20.90 5.23 33.90
N PHE A 334 -21.63 4.21 34.31
CA PHE A 334 -21.07 2.87 34.50
C PHE A 334 -20.73 2.25 33.13
N ILE A 335 -19.53 1.69 33.00
CA ILE A 335 -19.02 1.11 31.76
C ILE A 335 -18.74 -0.36 32.03
N ALA A 336 -19.22 -1.24 31.15
CA ALA A 336 -18.87 -2.67 31.20
C ALA A 336 -17.52 -2.97 30.55
N ASP A 337 -17.12 -2.13 29.59
CA ASP A 337 -15.83 -2.20 28.91
C ASP A 337 -14.78 -1.51 29.80
N ASN A 338 -14.16 -2.27 30.70
CA ASN A 338 -13.43 -1.71 31.85
C ASN A 338 -12.01 -1.18 31.54
N ASP A 339 -11.39 -1.56 30.43
CA ASP A 339 -9.99 -1.19 30.16
C ASP A 339 -9.80 -0.62 28.76
N VAL A 340 -9.12 0.53 28.69
CA VAL A 340 -8.48 0.98 27.45
C VAL A 340 -7.14 0.26 27.36
N HIS A 341 -7.08 -0.72 26.50
CA HIS A 341 -5.81 -1.35 26.18
C HIS A 341 -5.09 -0.52 25.12
N ASP A 342 -3.90 -0.04 25.46
CA ASP A 342 -2.94 0.49 24.49
C ASP A 342 -2.39 -0.69 23.67
N VAL A 343 -1.92 -0.44 22.44
CA VAL A 343 -1.23 -1.48 21.65
C VAL A 343 -0.06 -2.11 22.41
N MET A 344 0.58 -1.33 23.28
CA MET A 344 1.65 -1.79 24.15
C MET A 344 1.21 -2.88 25.13
N ASP A 345 -0.07 -2.90 25.52
CA ASP A 345 -0.64 -3.92 26.41
C ASP A 345 -0.92 -5.24 25.68
N TYR A 346 -1.07 -5.18 24.35
CA TYR A 346 -1.32 -6.35 23.49
C TYR A 346 -0.05 -7.00 22.94
N LEU A 347 1.06 -6.26 22.90
CA LEU A 347 2.37 -6.76 22.48
C LEU A 347 2.81 -8.03 23.23
N PRO A 348 2.66 -8.12 24.57
CA PRO A 348 2.92 -9.34 25.33
C PRO A 348 1.97 -10.50 25.03
N LEU A 349 0.71 -10.21 24.68
CA LEU A 349 -0.35 -11.22 24.52
C LEU A 349 -0.37 -11.87 23.14
N TYR A 350 -0.10 -11.09 22.08
CA TYR A 350 -0.26 -11.54 20.70
C TYR A 350 1.01 -11.51 19.86
N GLY A 351 2.12 -11.01 20.42
CA GLY A 351 3.35 -10.73 19.67
C GLY A 351 3.17 -9.64 18.63
N MET A 352 4.26 -9.20 18.00
CA MET A 352 4.26 -8.05 17.08
C MET A 352 3.42 -8.25 15.80
N GLN A 353 3.05 -9.49 15.46
CA GLN A 353 2.54 -9.86 14.13
C GLN A 353 1.04 -9.59 13.91
N ASN A 354 0.28 -9.30 14.99
CA ASN A 354 -1.19 -9.19 14.93
C ASN A 354 -1.73 -7.74 14.94
N VAL A 355 -0.85 -6.74 14.95
CA VAL A 355 -1.25 -5.32 14.86
C VAL A 355 -1.33 -4.92 13.38
N ALA A 356 -2.49 -4.47 12.90
CA ALA A 356 -2.76 -4.22 11.48
C ALA A 356 -1.79 -3.23 10.81
N VAL A 357 -1.36 -2.18 11.52
CA VAL A 357 -0.35 -1.23 11.04
C VAL A 357 0.99 -1.93 10.79
N MET A 358 1.36 -2.88 11.65
CA MET A 358 2.59 -3.64 11.53
C MET A 358 2.49 -4.75 10.48
N LYS A 359 1.30 -5.33 10.27
CA LYS A 359 1.07 -6.26 9.16
C LYS A 359 1.40 -5.64 7.81
N ARG A 360 1.00 -4.38 7.59
CA ARG A 360 1.35 -3.64 6.37
C ARG A 360 2.86 -3.44 6.23
N TYR A 361 3.55 -3.04 7.31
CA TYR A 361 5.01 -2.91 7.31
C TYR A 361 5.70 -4.25 7.02
N LEU A 362 5.25 -5.35 7.64
CA LEU A 362 5.78 -6.69 7.39
C LEU A 362 5.53 -7.16 5.95
N ASP A 363 4.38 -6.84 5.38
CA ASP A 363 4.07 -7.11 3.97
C ASP A 363 4.96 -6.29 3.03
N GLU A 364 5.25 -5.03 3.36
CA GLU A 364 6.17 -4.18 2.59
C GLU A 364 7.63 -4.67 2.68
N VAL A 365 8.11 -5.02 3.86
CA VAL A 365 9.43 -5.64 4.06
C VAL A 365 9.55 -6.93 3.27
N LYS A 366 8.51 -7.78 3.31
CA LYS A 366 8.48 -9.03 2.55
C LYS A 366 8.54 -8.80 1.04
N ARG A 367 7.80 -7.82 0.51
CA ARG A 367 7.86 -7.45 -0.91
C ARG A 367 9.25 -6.95 -1.31
N GLU A 368 9.90 -6.19 -0.44
CA GLU A 368 11.25 -5.68 -0.68
C GLU A 368 12.30 -6.81 -0.66
N GLU A 369 12.19 -7.76 0.28
CA GLU A 369 13.02 -8.96 0.30
C GLU A 369 12.83 -9.81 -0.96
N GLU A 370 11.60 -9.98 -1.43
CA GLU A 370 11.29 -10.69 -2.68
C GLU A 370 11.91 -9.99 -3.90
N ARG A 371 11.85 -8.65 -3.95
CA ARG A 371 12.48 -7.84 -5.00
C ARG A 371 14.00 -8.02 -5.01
N LEU A 372 14.65 -7.94 -3.84
CA LEU A 372 16.10 -8.10 -3.73
C LEU A 372 16.57 -9.50 -4.13
N ARG A 373 15.82 -10.55 -3.76
CA ARG A 373 16.10 -11.94 -4.18
C ARG A 373 16.00 -12.10 -5.69
N GLU A 374 15.01 -11.48 -6.32
CA GLU A 374 14.85 -11.52 -7.77
C GLU A 374 15.99 -10.78 -8.48
N GLU A 375 16.41 -9.62 -7.97
CA GLU A 375 17.58 -8.89 -8.50
C GLU A 375 18.88 -9.70 -8.37
N GLU A 376 19.09 -10.39 -7.24
CA GLU A 376 20.24 -11.27 -7.04
C GLU A 376 20.22 -12.46 -8.01
N ARG A 377 19.05 -13.09 -8.21
CA ARG A 377 18.86 -14.17 -9.18
C ARG A 377 19.21 -13.72 -10.60
N LEU A 378 18.72 -12.55 -11.02
CA LEU A 378 19.02 -11.97 -12.34
C LEU A 378 20.52 -11.67 -12.50
N ARG A 379 21.19 -11.17 -11.46
CA ARG A 379 22.65 -10.95 -11.46
C ARG A 379 23.42 -12.26 -11.58
N GLU A 380 23.00 -13.31 -10.88
CA GLU A 380 23.65 -14.62 -10.98
C GLU A 380 23.46 -15.25 -12.37
N GLU A 381 22.26 -15.14 -12.95
CA GLU A 381 21.97 -15.59 -14.32
C GLU A 381 22.83 -14.83 -15.35
N ALA A 382 22.96 -13.50 -15.20
CA ALA A 382 23.83 -12.70 -16.06
C ALA A 382 25.31 -13.12 -15.94
N ARG A 383 25.78 -13.39 -14.72
CA ARG A 383 27.15 -13.88 -14.48
C ARG A 383 27.39 -15.25 -15.13
N LYS A 384 26.42 -16.17 -15.03
CA LYS A 384 26.51 -17.49 -15.69
C LYS A 384 26.56 -17.36 -17.21
N ARG A 385 25.73 -16.51 -17.81
CA ARG A 385 25.76 -16.25 -19.27
C ARG A 385 27.10 -15.67 -19.72
N ALA A 386 27.63 -14.69 -18.99
CA ALA A 386 28.93 -14.10 -19.31
C ALA A 386 30.08 -15.12 -19.23
N GLU A 387 30.06 -16.00 -18.23
CA GLU A 387 31.05 -17.07 -18.10
C GLU A 387 30.92 -18.13 -19.22
N GLU A 388 29.69 -18.51 -19.59
CA GLU A 388 29.46 -19.40 -20.73
C GLU A 388 29.96 -18.81 -22.05
N GLU A 389 29.75 -17.52 -22.28
CA GLU A 389 30.28 -16.81 -23.45
C GLU A 389 31.81 -16.78 -23.45
N ARG A 390 32.42 -16.51 -22.30
CA ARG A 390 33.88 -16.54 -22.13
C ARG A 390 34.45 -17.92 -22.43
N VAL A 391 33.84 -19.00 -21.91
CA VAL A 391 34.25 -20.38 -22.19
C VAL A 391 34.09 -20.71 -23.68
N ARG A 392 33.01 -20.26 -24.33
CA ARG A 392 32.83 -20.43 -25.78
C ARG A 392 33.89 -19.69 -26.58
N ALA A 393 34.27 -18.48 -26.19
CA ALA A 393 35.33 -17.71 -26.84
C ALA A 393 36.69 -18.43 -26.74
N ILE A 394 37.06 -18.89 -25.53
CA ILE A 394 38.30 -19.65 -25.30
C ILE A 394 38.33 -20.93 -26.15
N ARG A 395 37.20 -21.66 -26.26
CA ARG A 395 37.13 -22.86 -27.10
C ARG A 395 37.35 -22.56 -28.58
N ARG A 396 36.77 -21.47 -29.11
CA ARG A 396 36.97 -21.05 -30.50
C ARG A 396 38.43 -20.73 -30.78
N GLU A 397 39.07 -19.97 -29.89
CA GLU A 397 40.50 -19.63 -29.99
C GLU A 397 41.38 -20.89 -29.94
N ALA A 398 41.08 -21.83 -29.05
CA ALA A 398 41.80 -23.10 -28.97
C ALA A 398 41.63 -23.95 -30.25
N ASP A 399 40.43 -23.98 -30.83
CA ASP A 399 40.16 -24.69 -32.09
C ASP A 399 40.89 -24.05 -33.29
N GLU A 400 40.96 -22.72 -33.33
CA GLU A 400 41.71 -21.95 -34.33
C GLU A 400 43.21 -22.24 -34.24
N LEU A 401 43.79 -22.17 -33.03
CA LEU A 401 45.19 -22.51 -32.77
C LEU A 401 45.48 -23.98 -33.13
N ALA A 402 44.57 -24.90 -32.81
CA ALA A 402 44.73 -26.31 -33.18
C ALA A 402 44.66 -26.51 -34.71
N ALA A 403 43.82 -25.76 -35.41
CA ALA A 403 43.75 -25.77 -36.87
C ALA A 403 45.02 -25.18 -37.51
N GLU A 404 45.58 -24.12 -36.94
CA GLU A 404 46.85 -23.53 -37.36
C GLU A 404 48.03 -24.49 -37.15
N LEU A 405 48.15 -25.09 -35.96
CA LEU A 405 49.18 -26.10 -35.66
C LEU A 405 49.09 -27.30 -36.62
N ARG A 406 47.88 -27.74 -36.98
CA ARG A 406 47.67 -28.78 -38.00
C ARG A 406 48.18 -28.33 -39.37
N ARG A 407 47.89 -27.09 -39.78
CA ARG A 407 48.39 -26.51 -41.05
C ARG A 407 49.92 -26.46 -41.07
N ILE A 408 50.56 -26.02 -39.99
CA ILE A 408 52.02 -25.96 -39.85
C ILE A 408 52.61 -27.38 -39.93
N ARG A 409 52.06 -28.36 -39.19
CA ARG A 409 52.55 -29.75 -39.25
C ARG A 409 52.44 -30.36 -40.64
N VAL A 410 51.32 -30.14 -41.33
CA VAL A 410 51.12 -30.61 -42.71
C VAL A 410 52.10 -29.93 -43.68
N ARG A 411 52.35 -28.62 -43.52
CA ARG A 411 53.34 -27.87 -44.31
C ARG A 411 54.74 -28.42 -44.08
N ASN A 412 55.17 -28.58 -42.83
CA ASN A 412 56.51 -29.10 -42.49
C ASN A 412 56.71 -30.53 -43.00
N ALA A 413 55.72 -31.40 -42.83
CA ALA A 413 55.77 -32.76 -43.39
C ALA A 413 55.88 -32.73 -44.93
N ALA A 414 55.22 -31.78 -45.60
CA ALA A 414 55.33 -31.60 -47.04
C ALA A 414 56.73 -31.14 -47.45
N LEU A 415 57.32 -30.17 -46.72
CA LEU A 415 58.68 -29.68 -46.93
C LEU A 415 59.70 -30.82 -46.83
N GLU A 416 59.69 -31.55 -45.70
CA GLU A 416 60.58 -32.70 -45.47
C GLU A 416 60.44 -33.76 -46.58
N ARG A 417 59.21 -34.00 -47.06
CA ARG A 417 58.95 -34.97 -48.12
C ARG A 417 59.44 -34.50 -49.49
N CYS A 418 59.32 -33.20 -49.77
CA CYS A 418 59.85 -32.57 -50.99
C CYS A 418 61.38 -32.57 -50.98
N GLU A 419 62.00 -32.18 -49.87
CA GLU A 419 63.45 -32.24 -49.64
C GLU A 419 63.98 -33.65 -49.86
N TRP A 420 63.37 -34.64 -49.18
CA TRP A 420 63.74 -36.04 -49.34
C TRP A 420 63.63 -36.50 -50.79
N MET A 421 62.56 -36.08 -51.50
CA MET A 421 62.35 -36.46 -52.89
C MET A 421 63.41 -35.83 -53.81
N ARG A 422 63.70 -34.54 -53.67
CA ARG A 422 64.75 -33.86 -54.45
C ARG A 422 66.14 -34.43 -54.16
N GLY A 423 66.41 -34.72 -52.88
CA GLY A 423 67.63 -35.37 -52.43
C GLY A 423 67.76 -36.83 -52.89
N SER A 424 66.66 -37.50 -53.25
CA SER A 424 66.68 -38.89 -53.72
C SER A 424 67.47 -39.04 -55.02
N HIS A 425 68.52 -39.86 -54.98
CA HIS A 425 69.31 -40.17 -56.16
C HIS A 425 68.45 -40.81 -57.27
N SER A 426 67.48 -41.64 -56.87
CA SER A 426 66.51 -42.26 -57.78
C SER A 426 65.62 -41.24 -58.48
N PHE A 427 65.20 -40.17 -57.81
CA PHE A 427 64.43 -39.11 -58.46
C PHE A 427 65.28 -38.35 -59.48
N ARG A 428 66.50 -37.94 -59.08
CA ARG A 428 67.42 -37.18 -59.94
C ARG A 428 67.84 -37.96 -61.19
N VAL A 429 68.25 -39.22 -61.03
CA VAL A 429 68.61 -40.10 -62.16
C VAL A 429 67.39 -40.38 -63.04
N GLY A 430 66.23 -40.64 -62.43
CA GLY A 430 64.98 -40.86 -63.17
C GLY A 430 64.52 -39.65 -63.97
N TYR A 431 64.66 -38.45 -63.40
CA TYR A 431 64.40 -37.18 -64.07
C TYR A 431 65.37 -36.96 -65.25
N ALA A 432 66.67 -37.15 -65.03
CA ALA A 432 67.70 -37.00 -66.06
C ALA A 432 67.58 -38.03 -67.20
N LEU A 433 67.23 -39.29 -66.91
CA LEU A 433 67.02 -40.31 -67.94
C LEU A 433 65.74 -40.07 -68.76
N THR A 434 64.77 -39.37 -68.20
CA THR A 434 63.54 -39.02 -68.92
C THR A 434 63.66 -37.71 -69.71
N GLN A 435 64.66 -36.86 -69.46
CA GLN A 435 64.90 -35.58 -70.15
C GLN A 435 65.03 -35.70 -71.70
N PRO A 436 65.83 -36.63 -72.27
CA PRO A 436 65.94 -36.77 -73.73
C PRO A 436 64.61 -37.15 -74.40
N TYR A 437 63.81 -37.98 -73.70
CA TYR A 437 62.47 -38.37 -74.14
C TYR A 437 61.44 -37.23 -74.06
N ARG A 438 61.72 -36.18 -73.29
CA ARG A 438 60.87 -34.97 -73.17
C ARG A 438 61.08 -34.00 -74.31
N MET A 439 62.33 -33.80 -74.75
CA MET A 439 62.64 -32.95 -75.91
C MET A 439 62.09 -33.52 -77.23
N LEU A 440 61.94 -34.85 -77.33
CA LEU A 440 61.42 -35.53 -78.53
C LEU A 440 59.88 -35.71 -78.56
N ARG A 441 59.16 -35.48 -77.44
CA ARG A 441 57.69 -35.67 -77.36
C ARG A 441 56.93 -34.36 -77.12
N GLY A 442 56.99 -33.47 -78.10
CA GLY A 442 56.19 -32.24 -78.12
C GLY A 442 54.68 -32.43 -78.32
N CYS A 443 54.16 -33.62 -78.68
CA CYS A 443 52.78 -33.68 -79.21
C CYS A 443 51.79 -34.77 -78.71
N ILE A 444 52.11 -35.88 -78.02
CA ILE A 444 51.10 -36.98 -77.89
C ILE A 444 50.85 -37.60 -76.49
N VAL A 445 51.57 -37.26 -75.41
CA VAL A 445 51.20 -37.81 -74.08
C VAL A 445 51.30 -36.77 -72.97
N ARG A 446 50.22 -36.00 -72.76
CA ARG A 446 50.01 -35.21 -71.54
C ARG A 446 49.64 -36.14 -70.39
N SER A 447 50.62 -36.83 -69.79
CA SER A 447 50.38 -37.39 -68.46
C SER A 447 50.37 -36.23 -67.46
N ALA A 448 49.29 -36.05 -66.70
CA ALA A 448 49.04 -34.93 -65.78
C ALA A 448 50.08 -34.75 -64.65
N SER A 449 51.13 -35.58 -64.62
CA SER A 449 52.23 -35.53 -63.64
C SER A 449 53.45 -34.75 -64.13
N HIS A 450 53.51 -34.35 -65.41
CA HIS A 450 54.71 -33.71 -65.97
C HIS A 450 55.06 -32.35 -65.35
N PRO A 451 54.13 -31.37 -65.26
CA PRO A 451 54.46 -30.04 -64.74
C PRO A 451 54.82 -30.09 -63.26
N VAL A 452 54.23 -31.02 -62.51
CA VAL A 452 54.48 -31.20 -61.08
C VAL A 452 55.88 -31.78 -60.84
N ILE A 453 56.35 -32.67 -61.71
CA ILE A 453 57.70 -33.25 -61.62
C ILE A 453 58.76 -32.19 -61.94
N GLU A 454 58.52 -31.36 -62.94
CA GLU A 454 59.39 -30.22 -63.32
C GLU A 454 59.43 -29.19 -62.20
N ASN A 455 58.27 -28.75 -61.72
CA ASN A 455 58.19 -27.81 -60.60
C ASN A 455 58.90 -28.35 -59.34
N LEU A 456 58.79 -29.64 -59.01
CA LEU A 456 59.51 -30.20 -57.87
C LEU A 456 61.04 -30.24 -58.09
N HIS A 457 61.48 -30.39 -59.33
CA HIS A 457 62.90 -30.40 -59.65
C HIS A 457 63.49 -28.98 -59.62
N ASP A 458 62.78 -28.01 -60.21
CA ASP A 458 63.28 -26.67 -60.49
C ASP A 458 63.04 -25.68 -59.35
N MET A 459 62.01 -25.89 -58.52
CA MET A 459 61.70 -25.03 -57.37
C MET A 459 62.32 -25.56 -56.07
N THR A 460 62.58 -24.66 -55.13
CA THR A 460 62.85 -25.03 -53.73
C THR A 460 61.67 -25.80 -53.11
N PRO A 461 61.90 -26.65 -52.11
CA PRO A 461 60.82 -27.31 -51.37
C PRO A 461 59.79 -26.32 -50.85
N GLU A 462 60.22 -25.14 -50.38
CA GLU A 462 59.40 -24.04 -49.90
C GLU A 462 58.50 -23.48 -51.02
N GLU A 463 59.08 -23.10 -52.15
CA GLU A 463 58.32 -22.59 -53.31
C GLU A 463 57.31 -23.63 -53.82
N PHE A 464 57.70 -24.92 -53.82
CA PHE A 464 56.81 -25.99 -54.25
C PHE A 464 55.64 -26.21 -53.28
N VAL A 465 55.91 -26.20 -51.97
CA VAL A 465 54.89 -26.35 -50.93
C VAL A 465 53.98 -25.13 -50.85
N ASP A 466 54.51 -23.92 -51.04
CA ASP A 466 53.72 -22.69 -51.05
C ASP A 466 52.83 -22.61 -52.31
N MET A 467 53.33 -23.06 -53.47
CA MET A 467 52.54 -23.09 -54.70
C MET A 467 51.38 -24.09 -54.66
N TYR A 468 51.57 -25.28 -54.08
CA TYR A 468 50.53 -26.32 -54.05
C TYR A 468 49.75 -26.39 -52.74
N GLY A 469 50.25 -25.80 -51.66
CA GLY A 469 49.77 -26.00 -50.29
C GLY A 469 50.21 -27.34 -49.71
N GLY A 470 50.50 -27.39 -48.40
CA GLY A 470 51.11 -28.57 -47.75
C GLY A 470 50.40 -29.91 -48.01
N GLY A 471 49.08 -29.96 -47.88
CA GLY A 471 48.31 -31.20 -48.09
C GLY A 471 48.34 -31.71 -49.54
N SER A 472 48.27 -30.81 -50.51
CA SER A 472 48.33 -31.17 -51.93
C SER A 472 49.76 -31.46 -52.37
N ALA A 473 50.76 -30.71 -51.87
CA ALA A 473 52.17 -30.97 -52.11
C ALA A 473 52.55 -32.40 -51.70
N LEU A 474 52.13 -32.89 -50.53
CA LEU A 474 52.31 -34.29 -50.13
C LEU A 474 51.73 -35.29 -51.15
N LYS A 475 50.47 -35.07 -51.58
CA LYS A 475 49.81 -35.90 -52.59
C LYS A 475 50.52 -35.85 -53.95
N HIS A 476 51.11 -34.71 -54.30
CA HIS A 476 51.90 -34.53 -55.51
C HIS A 476 53.22 -35.30 -55.41
N VAL A 477 53.97 -35.18 -54.32
CA VAL A 477 55.20 -35.94 -54.08
C VAL A 477 54.94 -37.44 -54.11
N ASP A 478 53.87 -37.94 -53.48
CA ASP A 478 53.53 -39.37 -53.52
C ASP A 478 53.12 -39.85 -54.92
N ARG A 479 52.46 -39.00 -55.72
CA ARG A 479 52.22 -39.31 -57.15
C ARG A 479 53.52 -39.37 -57.93
N ILE A 480 54.47 -38.48 -57.65
CA ILE A 480 55.80 -38.48 -58.25
C ILE A 480 56.56 -39.77 -57.92
N LYS A 481 56.49 -40.28 -56.68
CA LYS A 481 57.09 -41.59 -56.30
C LYS A 481 56.58 -42.73 -57.18
N LYS A 482 55.31 -42.66 -57.59
CA LYS A 482 54.65 -43.67 -58.41
C LYS A 482 54.87 -43.46 -59.92
N SER A 483 55.44 -42.32 -60.32
CA SER A 483 55.69 -41.98 -61.72
C SER A 483 56.74 -42.89 -62.35
N ASN A 484 56.67 -43.03 -63.68
CA ASN A 484 57.65 -43.81 -64.42
C ASN A 484 59.05 -43.20 -64.29
N ALA A 485 59.17 -41.86 -64.21
CA ALA A 485 60.46 -41.19 -63.99
C ALA A 485 61.14 -41.69 -62.70
N PHE A 486 60.46 -41.62 -61.56
CA PHE A 486 61.02 -42.09 -60.29
C PHE A 486 61.30 -43.60 -60.30
N LYS A 487 60.39 -44.40 -60.88
CA LYS A 487 60.56 -45.87 -60.99
C LYS A 487 61.76 -46.26 -61.86
N LEU A 488 61.97 -45.57 -63.00
CA LEU A 488 63.12 -45.80 -63.88
C LEU A 488 64.42 -45.48 -63.14
N GLY A 489 64.47 -44.32 -62.51
CA GLY A 489 65.65 -43.92 -61.74
C GLY A 489 65.93 -44.87 -60.57
N HIS A 490 64.90 -45.31 -59.85
CA HIS A 490 65.03 -46.32 -58.80
C HIS A 490 65.51 -47.68 -59.34
N ALA A 491 65.08 -48.10 -60.54
CA ALA A 491 65.54 -49.35 -61.15
C ALA A 491 67.04 -49.31 -61.50
N VAL A 492 67.55 -48.13 -61.85
CA VAL A 492 68.96 -47.90 -62.18
C VAL A 492 69.82 -47.73 -60.94
N THR A 493 69.35 -46.98 -59.93
CA THR A 493 70.16 -46.63 -58.74
C THR A 493 70.11 -47.66 -57.62
N SER A 494 69.20 -48.64 -57.66
CA SER A 494 69.06 -49.70 -56.65
C SER A 494 69.09 -51.11 -57.26
N PRO A 495 70.21 -51.52 -57.89
CA PRO A 495 70.32 -52.82 -58.60
C PRO A 495 70.11 -54.04 -57.69
N VAL A 496 70.41 -53.93 -56.39
CA VAL A 496 70.33 -55.04 -55.42
C VAL A 496 68.89 -55.49 -55.10
N ARG A 497 67.87 -54.64 -55.30
CA ARG A 497 66.45 -55.03 -55.10
C ARG A 497 65.82 -55.72 -56.30
N ASN A 498 66.33 -55.49 -57.51
CA ASN A 498 65.81 -56.16 -58.72
C ASN A 498 66.37 -57.57 -58.87
N LEU A 499 67.57 -57.86 -58.37
CA LEU A 499 68.13 -59.22 -58.32
C LEU A 499 67.33 -60.17 -57.40
N LYS A 500 66.67 -59.67 -56.34
CA LYS A 500 65.79 -60.48 -55.48
C LYS A 500 64.38 -60.73 -56.06
N ARG A 501 63.95 -59.98 -57.08
CA ARG A 501 62.64 -60.16 -57.73
C ARG A 501 62.69 -61.06 -58.97
N LEU A 502 63.88 -61.34 -59.49
CA LEU A 502 64.11 -62.30 -60.57
C LEU A 502 64.48 -63.71 -60.05
N GLY A 503 64.50 -63.91 -58.72
CA GLY A 503 64.73 -65.20 -58.06
C GLY A 503 63.51 -65.76 -57.33
N LYS A 504 62.29 -65.37 -57.72
CA LYS A 504 61.02 -65.98 -57.29
C LYS A 504 60.14 -66.26 -58.48
#